data_AF-A0A8J3U4X4-F1
#
_entry.id   AF-A0A8J3U4X4-F1
#
_cell.length_a   1.000
_cell.length_b   1.000
_cell.length_c   1.000
_cell.angle_alpha   90.00
_cell.angle_beta   90.00
_cell.angle_gamma   90.00
#
_symmetry.space_group_name_H-M   'P 1'
#
loop_
_entity.id
_entity.type
_entity.pdbx_description
1 polymer ?
#
loop_
_entity_poly.entity_id
_entity_poly.type
_entity_poly.pdbx_seq_one_letter_code
_entity_poly.pdbx_strand_id
1 'polypeptide(L)'
;MSNPLEPNLFAALIPLIFAFVLFICVPAFVIYVGVKVLSALKPFSNAGSFGPFDLATKVRGLKSQGRYEQAVLLVRGETGLVEEEARSFVDRA
;
A
#
# COMPACT_ATOMS: atom_id res chain seq x y z
N MET A 1 -52.09 -17.11 1.80
CA MET A 1 -51.43 -16.68 0.55
C MET A 1 -50.08 -16.10 0.92
N SER A 2 -49.03 -16.93 0.78
CA SER A 2 -47.65 -16.62 1.14
C SER A 2 -47.10 -15.60 0.14
N ASN A 3 -46.70 -14.41 0.60
CA ASN A 3 -46.05 -13.40 -0.24
C ASN A 3 -44.76 -13.99 -0.87
N PRO A 4 -44.66 -14.12 -2.19
CA PRO A 4 -43.47 -14.67 -2.84
C PRO A 4 -42.54 -13.53 -3.27
N LEU A 5 -42.11 -12.67 -2.34
CA LEU A 5 -41.28 -11.50 -2.67
C LEU A 5 -40.30 -11.13 -1.54
N GLU A 6 -39.51 -12.07 -1.04
CA GLU A 6 -38.22 -11.74 -0.42
C GLU A 6 -37.11 -12.12 -1.42
N PRO A 7 -36.84 -11.27 -2.43
CA PRO A 7 -35.79 -11.53 -3.41
C PRO A 7 -34.43 -11.35 -2.75
N ASN A 8 -33.81 -12.46 -2.36
CA ASN A 8 -32.40 -12.74 -2.61
C ASN A 8 -31.43 -11.60 -2.23
N LEU A 9 -31.41 -11.18 -0.96
CA LEU A 9 -30.42 -10.22 -0.44
C LEU A 9 -28.98 -10.57 -0.90
N PHE A 10 -28.65 -11.86 -0.91
CA PHE A 10 -27.36 -12.37 -1.39
C PHE A 10 -27.15 -12.23 -2.89
N ALA A 11 -28.18 -12.40 -3.72
CA ALA A 11 -28.06 -12.24 -5.17
C ALA A 11 -27.90 -10.78 -5.60
N ALA A 12 -28.36 -9.83 -4.77
CA ALA A 12 -28.08 -8.41 -4.94
C ALA A 12 -26.72 -7.99 -4.37
N LEU A 13 -26.23 -8.67 -3.33
CA LEU A 13 -24.94 -8.37 -2.69
C LEU A 13 -23.74 -8.75 -3.57
N ILE A 14 -23.81 -9.91 -4.24
CA ILE A 14 -22.73 -10.44 -5.09
C ILE A 14 -22.31 -9.44 -6.20
N PRO A 15 -23.22 -8.92 -7.05
CA PRO A 15 -22.85 -7.95 -8.08
C PRO A 15 -22.39 -6.60 -7.49
N LEU A 16 -22.88 -6.21 -6.31
CA LEU A 16 -22.47 -4.97 -5.64
C LEU A 16 -21.04 -5.08 -5.10
N ILE A 17 -20.69 -6.19 -4.47
CA ILE A 17 -19.32 -6.48 -4.03
C ILE A 17 -18.39 -6.57 -5.24
N PHE A 18 -18.80 -7.28 -6.30
CA PHE A 18 -18.00 -7.40 -7.50
C PHE A 18 -17.75 -6.04 -8.17
N ALA A 19 -18.78 -5.20 -8.27
CA ALA A 19 -18.65 -3.84 -8.77
C ALA A 19 -17.73 -2.99 -7.89
N PHE A 20 -17.83 -3.11 -6.57
CA PHE A 20 -16.97 -2.38 -5.63
C PHE A 20 -15.51 -2.84 -5.72
N VAL A 21 -15.27 -4.15 -5.79
CA VAL A 21 -13.93 -4.73 -5.98
C VAL A 21 -13.34 -4.31 -7.31
N LEU A 22 -14.13 -4.32 -8.39
CA LEU A 22 -13.68 -3.90 -9.71
C LEU A 22 -13.39 -2.39 -9.73
N PHE A 23 -14.26 -1.60 -9.09
CA PHE A 23 -14.09 -0.15 -8.96
C PHE A 23 -12.87 0.24 -8.11
N ILE A 24 -12.44 -0.59 -7.15
CA ILE A 24 -11.21 -0.35 -6.38
C ILE A 24 -9.98 -0.94 -7.08
N CYS A 25 -10.08 -2.17 -7.60
CA CYS A 25 -8.97 -2.86 -8.23
C CYS A 25 -8.49 -2.17 -9.51
N VAL A 26 -9.40 -1.72 -10.37
CA VAL A 26 -9.03 -1.09 -11.64
C VAL A 26 -8.23 0.19 -11.44
N PRO A 27 -8.68 1.20 -10.66
CA PRO A 27 -7.86 2.38 -10.40
C PRO A 27 -6.61 2.06 -9.58
N ALA A 28 -6.67 1.15 -8.61
CA ALA A 28 -5.47 0.73 -7.87
C ALA A 28 -4.43 0.10 -8.82
N PHE A 29 -4.87 -0.69 -9.80
CA PHE A 29 -4.01 -1.29 -10.80
C PHE A 29 -3.43 -0.26 -11.78
N VAL A 30 -4.25 0.70 -12.24
CA VAL A 30 -3.79 1.81 -13.08
C VAL A 30 -2.78 2.67 -12.33
N ILE A 31 -3.03 2.98 -11.06
CA ILE A 31 -2.09 3.69 -10.18
C ILE A 31 -0.83 2.86 -9.98
N TYR A 32 -0.95 1.55 -9.74
CA TYR A 32 0.19 0.64 -9.56
C TYR A 32 1.09 0.59 -10.79
N VAL A 33 0.51 0.37 -11.98
CA VAL A 33 1.24 0.34 -13.25
C VAL A 33 1.82 1.71 -13.56
N GLY A 34 1.06 2.78 -13.36
CA GLY A 34 1.50 4.16 -13.55
C GLY A 34 2.68 4.52 -12.64
N VAL A 35 2.62 4.16 -11.35
CA VAL A 35 3.73 4.34 -10.40
C VAL A 35 4.93 3.50 -10.80
N LYS A 36 4.75 2.27 -11.26
CA LYS A 36 5.86 1.38 -11.66
C LYS A 36 6.54 1.84 -12.96
N VAL A 37 5.77 2.27 -13.95
CA VAL A 37 6.27 2.87 -15.21
C VAL A 37 6.93 4.22 -14.95
N LEU A 38 6.34 5.07 -14.11
CA LEU A 38 6.94 6.34 -13.71
C LEU A 38 8.21 6.14 -12.86
N SER A 39 8.26 5.09 -12.05
CA SER A 39 9.46 4.69 -11.31
C SER A 39 10.57 4.22 -12.25
N ALA A 40 10.24 3.64 -13.40
CA ALA A 40 11.20 3.30 -14.45
C ALA A 40 11.71 4.53 -15.24
N LEU A 41 11.00 5.67 -15.15
CA LEU A 41 11.33 6.92 -15.82
C LEU A 41 12.00 7.96 -14.92
N LYS A 42 12.29 7.66 -13.64
CA LYS A 42 13.11 8.54 -12.79
C LYS A 42 14.59 8.25 -13.04
N PRO A 43 15.34 9.07 -13.80
CA PRO A 43 16.78 9.10 -13.65
C PRO A 43 17.07 9.65 -12.26
N PHE A 44 17.63 8.81 -11.39
CA PHE A 44 18.41 9.17 -10.21
C PHE A 44 18.10 10.56 -9.60
N SER A 45 17.10 10.63 -8.72
CA SER A 45 17.13 11.59 -7.60
C SER A 45 16.77 10.85 -6.31
N ASN A 46 17.62 9.87 -6.02
CA ASN A 46 17.91 9.32 -4.70
C ASN A 46 19.44 9.39 -4.52
N ALA A 47 20.03 10.56 -4.78
CA ALA A 47 21.42 10.82 -4.42
C ALA A 47 21.48 10.93 -2.88
N GLY A 48 21.76 9.79 -2.25
CA GLY A 48 21.69 9.57 -0.80
C GLY A 48 20.59 8.53 -0.50
N SER A 49 20.89 7.26 -0.24
CA SER A 49 22.02 6.78 0.53
C SER A 49 22.02 5.26 0.57
N PHE A 50 23.18 4.68 0.30
CA PHE A 50 23.42 3.23 0.47
C PHE A 50 23.98 2.94 1.86
N GLY A 51 23.37 3.52 2.89
CA GLY A 51 23.81 3.40 4.27
C GLY A 51 22.64 3.25 5.25
N PRO A 52 22.67 2.29 6.19
CA PRO A 52 21.65 2.11 7.24
C PRO A 52 21.29 3.40 8.01
N PHE A 53 22.22 4.35 8.08
CA PHE A 53 22.05 5.64 8.74
C PHE A 53 21.02 6.57 8.09
N ASP A 54 20.95 6.61 6.76
CA ASP A 54 20.01 7.50 6.08
C ASP A 54 18.61 6.89 6.01
N LEU A 55 18.53 5.56 5.92
CA LEU A 55 17.26 4.85 6.04
C LEU A 55 16.65 5.09 7.43
N ALA A 56 17.44 4.93 8.50
CA ALA A 56 16.99 5.20 9.86
C ALA A 56 16.55 6.67 10.06
N THR A 57 17.28 7.62 9.47
CA THR A 57 16.93 9.05 9.52
C THR A 57 15.61 9.35 8.82
N LYS A 58 15.39 8.79 7.63
CA LYS A 58 14.13 8.92 6.88
C LYS A 58 12.96 8.28 7.62
N VAL A 59 13.17 7.09 8.19
CA VAL A 59 12.18 6.38 9.01
C VAL A 59 11.78 7.19 10.23
N ARG A 60 12.76 7.76 10.95
CA ARG A 60 12.52 8.59 12.14
C ARG A 60 11.76 9.88 11.79
N GLY A 61 12.07 10.49 10.64
CA GLY A 61 11.31 11.63 10.11
C GLY A 61 9.86 11.28 9.80
N LEU A 62 9.61 10.16 9.12
CA LEU A 62 8.25 9.68 8.85
C LEU A 62 7.48 9.34 10.12
N LYS A 63 8.15 8.73 11.11
CA LYS A 63 7.59 8.44 12.44
C LYS A 63 7.19 9.71 13.20
N SER A 64 8.03 10.76 13.18
CA SER A 64 7.69 12.05 13.80
C SER A 64 6.51 12.77 13.14
N GLN A 65 6.24 12.47 11.87
CA GLN A 65 5.08 12.99 11.13
C GLN A 65 3.82 12.15 11.34
N GLY A 66 3.86 11.09 12.16
CA GLY A 66 2.76 10.14 12.33
C GLY A 66 2.54 9.21 11.12
N ARG A 67 3.46 9.19 10.16
CA ARG A 67 3.35 8.48 8.88
C ARG A 67 3.98 7.09 8.98
N TYR A 68 3.51 6.30 9.94
CA TYR A 68 4.12 5.03 10.33
C TYR A 68 4.11 3.98 9.21
N GLU A 69 2.96 3.79 8.56
CA GLU A 69 2.81 2.81 7.47
C GLU A 69 3.73 3.12 6.26
N GLN A 70 3.96 4.40 5.99
CA GLN A 70 4.88 4.80 4.91
C GLN A 70 6.35 4.56 5.28
N ALA A 71 6.70 4.62 6.57
CA ALA A 71 8.03 4.23 7.04
C ALA A 71 8.26 2.73 6.88
N VAL A 72 7.24 1.90 7.16
CA VAL A 72 7.30 0.44 6.95
C VAL A 72 7.48 0.12 5.47
N LEU A 73 6.69 0.75 4.59
CA LEU A 73 6.81 0.55 3.14
C LEU A 73 8.18 0.99 2.61
N LEU A 74 8.75 2.07 3.14
CA LEU A 74 10.10 2.53 2.80
C LEU A 74 11.15 1.47 3.17
N VAL A 75 11.10 0.94 4.39
CA VAL A 75 12.04 -0.10 4.85
C VAL A 75 11.91 -1.35 3.98
N ARG A 76 10.70 -1.81 3.69
CA ARG A 76 10.48 -2.98 2.81
C ARG A 76 11.02 -2.76 1.40
N GLY A 77 10.83 -1.55 0.85
CA GLY A 77 11.32 -1.20 -0.48
C GLY A 77 12.84 -1.15 -0.58
N GLU A 78 13.51 -0.65 0.47
CA GLU A 78 14.97 -0.45 0.49
C GLU A 78 15.75 -1.69 0.96
N THR A 79 15.17 -2.51 1.84
CA THR A 79 15.87 -3.65 2.48
C THR A 79 15.36 -5.01 2.01
N GLY A 80 14.17 -5.07 1.39
CA GLY A 80 13.52 -6.34 1.05
C GLY A 80 12.96 -7.11 2.25
N LEU A 81 13.01 -6.54 3.46
CA LEU A 81 12.46 -7.17 4.67
C LEU A 81 10.95 -7.41 4.54
N VAL A 82 10.48 -8.47 5.19
CA VAL A 82 9.04 -8.75 5.33
C VAL A 82 8.39 -7.74 6.27
N GLU A 83 7.06 -7.63 6.21
CA GLU A 83 6.33 -6.55 6.88
C GLU A 83 6.55 -6.50 8.39
N GLU A 84 6.61 -7.66 9.06
CA GLU A 84 6.86 -7.74 10.50
C GLU A 84 8.29 -7.29 10.85
N GLU A 85 9.29 -7.68 10.06
CA GLU A 85 10.67 -7.23 10.26
C GLU A 85 10.82 -5.74 9.98
N ALA A 86 10.15 -5.23 8.96
CA ALA A 86 10.15 -3.81 8.64
C ALA A 86 9.46 -2.97 9.73
N ARG A 87 8.32 -3.41 10.27
CA ARG A 87 7.68 -2.78 11.45
C ARG A 87 8.63 -2.77 12.64
N SER A 88 9.28 -3.91 12.92
CA SER A 88 10.22 -4.01 14.02
C SER A 88 11.44 -3.09 13.85
N PHE A 89 11.88 -2.87 12.61
CA PHE A 89 12.93 -1.90 12.30
C PHE A 89 12.46 -0.46 12.56
N VAL A 90 11.24 -0.10 12.14
CA VAL A 90 10.65 1.24 12.36
C VAL A 90 10.41 1.52 13.85
N ASP A 91 10.01 0.51 14.62
CA ASP A 91 9.83 0.64 16.07
C ASP A 91 11.15 0.96 16.78
N ARG A 92 12.24 0.32 16.35
CA ARG A 92 13.59 0.49 16.91
C ARG A 92 14.34 1.70 16.36
N ALA A 93 13.89 2.29 15.26
CA ALA A 93 14.43 3.51 14.65
C ALA A 93 13.98 4.78 15.39
#